data_AF-A0A8J5EEG8-F1
#
_entry.id   AF-A0A8J5EEG8-F1
#
_cell.length_a   1.000
_cell.length_b   1.000
_cell.length_c   1.000
_cell.angle_alpha   90.00
_cell.angle_beta   90.00
_cell.angle_gamma   90.00
#
_symmetry.space_group_name_H-M   'P 1'
#
loop_
_entity.id
_entity.type
_entity.pdbx_description
1 polymer ?
#
loop_
_entity_poly.entity_id
_entity_poly.type
_entity_poly.pdbx_seq_one_letter_code
_entity_poly.pdbx_strand_id
1 'polypeptide(L)'
;MEAQLRPLRLWCLVQNYDWGRRGEDSTMARLFKRNSNSQIDLSRPYVEYCQVHPNKELARKLHMMRPNVYKDPNHKPEMVITLTEFKALCGFVSMEELKDVLIDVPRIAELVESCACLLDKDTKQELQLGIHTFDDFLRDGLVEYLDVNEENKALIALYECENDTDDSEKKKCDITHIEIEPLTLLGVCAGLIPYPHHNQSPRNTYQCAMGKQAMGNIAYNQVNYRYNFSNILIY
;
A
#
# COMPACT_ATOMS: atom_id res chain seq x y z
N MET A 1 15.43 3.80 54.74
CA MET A 1 15.90 4.94 53.93
C MET A 1 15.52 4.67 52.49
N GLU A 2 14.37 5.18 52.05
CA GLU A 2 13.99 5.12 50.64
C GLU A 2 14.89 6.08 49.86
N ALA A 3 15.61 5.56 48.85
CA ALA A 3 16.41 6.38 47.96
C ALA A 3 15.46 7.28 47.16
N GLN A 4 15.51 8.58 47.44
CA GLN A 4 14.74 9.57 46.72
C GLN A 4 15.25 9.63 45.26
N LEU A 5 14.54 8.95 44.35
CA LEU A 5 14.86 8.90 42.93
C LEU A 5 14.80 10.34 42.37
N ARG A 6 15.96 10.86 41.93
CA ARG A 6 16.04 12.16 41.27
C ARG A 6 15.73 12.00 39.79
N PRO A 7 14.91 12.88 39.18
CA PRO A 7 14.66 12.83 37.76
C PRO A 7 15.96 13.10 36.99
N LEU A 8 16.35 12.17 36.12
CA LEU A 8 17.49 12.28 35.23
C LEU A 8 17.01 12.68 33.84
N ARG A 9 17.67 13.68 33.22
CA ARG A 9 17.41 14.04 31.83
C ARG A 9 18.00 12.96 30.92
N LEU A 10 17.16 12.38 30.06
CA LEU A 10 17.60 11.44 29.02
C LEU A 10 18.01 12.20 27.75
N TRP A 11 19.04 11.67 27.08
CA TRP A 11 19.45 12.12 25.75
C TRP A 11 18.81 11.21 24.71
N CYS A 12 17.98 11.79 23.86
CA CYS A 12 17.26 11.06 22.83
C CYS A 12 18.01 11.13 21.49
N LEU A 13 18.13 9.99 20.83
CA LEU A 13 18.68 9.90 19.47
C LEU A 13 17.56 10.10 18.45
N VAL A 14 17.91 10.61 17.27
CA VAL A 14 16.97 10.84 16.16
C VAL A 14 17.40 10.05 14.93
N GLN A 15 16.41 9.53 14.20
CA GLN A 15 16.62 8.83 12.94
C GLN A 15 16.64 9.80 11.76
N ASN A 16 17.42 9.48 10.73
CA ASN A 16 17.68 10.38 9.59
C ASN A 16 17.22 9.75 8.26
N TYR A 17 15.93 9.40 8.16
CA TYR A 17 15.37 8.85 6.92
C TYR A 17 15.10 9.95 5.89
N ASP A 18 15.22 9.62 4.60
CA ASP A 18 15.21 10.58 3.48
C ASP A 18 13.94 11.43 3.34
N TRP A 19 12.82 10.94 3.85
CA TRP A 19 11.51 11.59 3.81
C TRP A 19 11.29 12.59 4.97
N GLY A 20 12.27 12.75 5.85
CA GLY A 20 12.25 13.74 6.93
C GLY A 20 12.47 15.17 6.47
N ARG A 21 11.96 16.14 7.25
CA ARG A 21 12.30 17.56 7.03
C ARG A 21 13.76 17.80 7.39
N ARG A 22 14.44 18.63 6.60
CA ARG A 22 15.88 18.91 6.75
C ARG A 22 16.13 20.12 7.63
N GLY A 23 17.27 20.12 8.32
CA GLY A 23 17.79 21.29 9.04
C GLY A 23 16.84 21.86 10.10
N GLU A 24 16.87 23.19 10.28
CA GLU A 24 16.13 23.88 11.35
C GLU A 24 14.60 23.92 11.13
N ASP A 25 14.13 23.64 9.92
CA ASP A 25 12.70 23.55 9.59
C ASP A 25 12.05 22.29 10.19
N SER A 26 12.86 21.29 10.58
CA SER A 26 12.37 20.12 11.29
C SER A 26 12.16 20.41 12.77
N THR A 27 10.92 20.26 13.24
CA THR A 27 10.60 20.30 14.68
C THR A 27 11.42 19.25 15.44
N MET A 28 11.69 18.08 14.85
CA MET A 28 12.55 17.05 15.45
C MET A 28 14.00 17.52 15.59
N ALA A 29 14.56 18.20 14.58
CA ALA A 29 15.92 18.74 14.66
C ALA A 29 16.05 19.81 15.76
N ARG A 30 15.04 20.70 15.88
CA ARG A 30 14.99 21.72 16.94
C ARG A 30 14.88 21.10 18.34
N LEU A 31 14.07 20.07 18.51
CA LEU A 31 13.95 19.33 19.77
C LEU A 31 15.26 18.61 20.12
N PHE A 32 15.91 17.98 19.14
CA PHE A 32 17.21 17.33 19.31
C PHE A 32 18.31 18.31 19.75
N LYS A 33 18.43 19.47 19.08
CA LYS A 33 19.36 20.55 19.48
C LYS A 33 19.14 20.98 20.92
N ARG A 34 17.88 21.10 21.35
CA ARG A 34 17.53 21.54 22.71
C ARG A 34 17.72 20.45 23.77
N ASN A 35 17.59 19.17 23.40
CA ASN A 35 17.79 18.04 24.30
C ASN A 35 19.29 17.73 24.49
N SER A 36 20.07 17.71 23.41
CA SER A 36 21.45 17.22 23.36
C SER A 36 22.51 18.33 23.25
N ASN A 37 22.12 19.61 23.15
CA ASN A 37 23.01 20.77 22.92
C ASN A 37 23.99 20.60 21.74
N SER A 38 23.68 19.70 20.81
CA SER A 38 24.53 19.37 19.66
C SER A 38 24.16 20.24 18.45
N GLN A 39 25.12 20.48 17.55
CA GLN A 39 24.86 21.24 16.32
C GLN A 39 23.98 20.43 15.36
N ILE A 40 23.03 21.10 14.72
CA ILE A 40 22.16 20.51 13.68
C ILE A 40 22.90 20.57 12.35
N ASP A 41 22.86 19.48 11.59
CA ASP A 41 23.29 19.47 10.19
C ASP A 41 22.12 19.95 9.32
N LEU A 42 22.32 21.08 8.64
CA LEU A 42 21.30 21.70 7.79
C LEU A 42 20.91 20.83 6.57
N SER A 43 21.79 19.92 6.17
CA SER A 43 21.57 19.05 5.00
C SER A 43 20.84 17.75 5.33
N ARG A 44 20.79 17.36 6.62
CA ARG A 44 20.25 16.06 7.04
C ARG A 44 18.75 16.12 7.32
N PRO A 45 17.97 15.11 6.87
CA PRO A 45 16.58 14.97 7.23
C PRO A 45 16.44 14.35 8.63
N TYR A 46 15.47 14.81 9.42
CA TYR A 46 15.19 14.31 10.78
C TYR A 46 13.74 13.84 10.88
N VAL A 47 13.50 12.57 11.22
CA VAL A 47 12.14 12.00 11.27
C VAL A 47 12.02 10.70 12.08
N GLU A 48 10.79 10.33 12.44
CA GLU A 48 10.42 9.04 13.01
C GLU A 48 9.41 8.30 12.14
N TYR A 49 9.54 6.98 12.09
CA TYR A 49 8.86 6.06 11.18
C TYR A 49 7.42 5.73 11.57
N CYS A 50 6.50 5.70 10.59
CA CYS A 50 5.12 5.23 10.81
C CYS A 50 4.69 4.34 9.64
N GLN A 51 4.24 3.12 9.96
CA GLN A 51 3.88 2.07 9.01
C GLN A 51 2.77 1.18 9.58
N VAL A 52 2.25 0.28 8.73
CA VAL A 52 1.41 -0.82 9.19
C VAL A 52 2.27 -1.83 9.95
N HIS A 53 1.86 -2.17 11.17
CA HIS A 53 2.56 -3.13 12.01
C HIS A 53 1.75 -4.43 12.13
N PRO A 54 2.41 -5.59 12.11
CA PRO A 54 1.73 -6.86 12.32
C PRO A 54 1.17 -6.97 13.74
N ASN A 55 0.11 -7.77 13.88
CA ASN A 55 -0.37 -8.17 15.20
C ASN A 55 0.66 -9.09 15.90
N LYS A 56 0.46 -9.37 17.19
CA LYS A 56 1.47 -10.04 18.02
C LYS A 56 1.80 -11.46 17.52
N GLU A 57 0.78 -12.16 17.04
CA GLU A 57 0.93 -13.53 16.56
C GLU A 57 1.69 -13.58 15.24
N LEU A 58 1.36 -12.67 14.33
CA LEU A 58 2.03 -12.51 13.04
C LEU A 58 3.48 -12.03 13.23
N ALA A 59 3.73 -11.08 14.14
CA ALA A 59 5.07 -10.60 14.46
C ALA A 59 5.99 -11.74 14.94
N ARG A 60 5.48 -12.65 15.77
CA ARG A 60 6.23 -13.82 16.23
C ARG A 60 6.60 -14.75 15.07
N LYS A 61 5.65 -15.03 14.16
CA LYS A 61 5.89 -15.86 12.97
C LYS A 61 6.93 -15.20 12.05
N LEU A 62 6.78 -13.90 11.79
CA LEU A 62 7.67 -13.14 10.91
C LEU A 62 9.09 -13.01 11.46
N HIS A 63 9.25 -12.82 12.77
CA HIS A 63 10.56 -12.81 13.43
C HIS A 63 11.26 -14.17 13.32
N MET A 64 10.53 -15.28 13.49
CA MET A 64 11.10 -16.63 13.33
C MET A 64 11.51 -16.92 11.87
N MET A 65 10.71 -16.48 10.90
CA MET A 65 10.99 -16.71 9.47
C MET A 65 12.09 -15.80 8.92
N ARG A 66 12.11 -14.53 9.31
CA ARG A 66 13.03 -13.50 8.77
C ARG A 66 13.56 -12.59 9.89
N PRO A 67 14.44 -13.09 10.77
CA PRO A 67 14.95 -12.35 11.93
C PRO A 67 15.77 -11.11 11.55
N ASN A 68 16.37 -11.11 10.36
CA ASN A 68 17.14 -9.96 9.85
C ASN A 68 16.25 -8.76 9.46
N VAL A 69 14.97 -9.01 9.15
CA VAL A 69 14.01 -7.98 8.70
C VAL A 69 13.07 -7.59 9.84
N TYR A 70 12.49 -8.58 10.52
CA TYR A 70 11.66 -8.38 11.71
C TYR A 70 12.53 -8.64 12.92
N LYS A 71 12.99 -7.57 13.58
CA LYS A 71 14.04 -7.64 14.60
C LYS A 71 13.56 -8.21 15.94
N ASP A 72 12.25 -8.20 16.17
CA ASP A 72 11.65 -8.68 17.40
C ASP A 72 10.25 -9.27 17.14
N PRO A 73 9.73 -10.10 18.05
CA PRO A 73 8.46 -10.79 17.88
C PRO A 73 7.25 -10.00 18.42
N ASN A 74 7.37 -8.70 18.71
CA ASN A 74 6.27 -7.94 19.31
C ASN A 74 5.40 -7.21 18.28
N HIS A 75 4.15 -6.97 18.68
CA HIS A 75 3.29 -6.00 18.01
C HIS A 75 3.71 -4.59 18.40
N LYS A 76 3.49 -3.63 17.50
CA LYS A 76 3.86 -2.24 17.71
C LYS A 76 2.64 -1.35 17.51
N PRO A 77 1.78 -1.21 18.55
CA PRO A 77 0.68 -0.27 18.49
C PRO A 77 1.26 1.15 18.53
N GLU A 78 0.98 1.93 17.51
CA GLU A 78 1.45 3.32 17.39
C GLU A 78 0.29 4.27 17.60
N MET A 79 0.56 5.37 18.29
CA MET A 79 -0.39 6.46 18.48
C MET A 79 0.28 7.75 18.01
N VAL A 80 -0.39 8.49 17.15
CA VAL A 80 0.12 9.75 16.60
C VAL A 80 -0.55 10.92 17.31
N ILE A 81 0.25 11.79 17.90
CA ILE A 81 -0.20 13.09 18.44
C ILE A 81 0.46 14.18 17.61
N THR A 82 -0.37 15.03 17.02
CA THR A 82 0.08 16.03 16.06
C THR A 82 0.46 17.32 16.79
N LEU A 83 1.70 17.79 16.57
CA LEU A 83 2.17 19.08 17.11
C LEU A 83 1.85 20.26 16.18
N THR A 84 1.57 19.95 14.92
CA THR A 84 1.21 20.89 13.84
C THR A 84 0.11 20.27 12.99
N GLU A 85 -0.38 21.00 11.98
CA GLU A 85 -1.26 20.42 10.96
C GLU A 85 -0.61 19.17 10.35
N PHE A 86 -1.39 18.09 10.23
CA PHE A 86 -0.92 16.77 9.83
C PHE A 86 -1.98 16.11 8.93
N LYS A 87 -1.51 15.39 7.92
CA LYS A 87 -2.35 14.60 7.02
C LYS A 87 -1.81 13.18 6.98
N ALA A 88 -2.68 12.20 7.12
CA ALA A 88 -2.35 10.79 7.01
C ALA A 88 -3.47 10.02 6.31
N LEU A 89 -3.08 8.90 5.70
CA LEU A 89 -4.01 7.84 5.32
C LEU A 89 -4.10 6.89 6.50
N CYS A 90 -5.32 6.60 6.96
CA CYS A 90 -5.57 5.73 8.09
C CYS A 90 -6.81 4.87 7.80
N GLY A 91 -6.61 3.57 7.69
CA GLY A 91 -7.67 2.62 7.38
C GLY A 91 -8.15 2.70 5.92
N PHE A 92 -9.16 1.90 5.63
CA PHE A 92 -9.88 1.92 4.35
C PHE A 92 -11.03 2.93 4.41
N VAL A 93 -11.39 3.48 3.25
CA VAL A 93 -12.61 4.30 3.10
C VAL A 93 -13.86 3.46 3.30
N SER A 94 -14.99 4.10 3.58
CA SER A 94 -16.26 3.38 3.74
C SER A 94 -16.71 2.78 2.40
N MET A 95 -17.58 1.76 2.46
CA MET A 95 -18.12 1.14 1.24
C MET A 95 -18.97 2.10 0.40
N GLU A 96 -19.56 3.13 1.02
CA GLU A 96 -20.33 4.17 0.34
C GLU A 96 -19.39 5.09 -0.44
N GLU A 97 -18.34 5.58 0.21
CA GLU A 97 -17.30 6.40 -0.44
C GLU A 97 -16.55 5.61 -1.51
N LEU A 98 -16.32 4.31 -1.31
CA LEU A 98 -15.69 3.46 -2.31
C LEU A 98 -16.55 3.33 -3.57
N LYS A 99 -17.88 3.22 -3.43
CA LYS A 99 -18.81 3.19 -4.57
C LYS A 99 -18.78 4.51 -5.34
N ASP A 100 -18.79 5.63 -4.63
CA ASP A 100 -18.70 6.94 -5.25
C ASP A 100 -17.37 7.08 -6.02
N VAL A 101 -16.26 6.62 -5.43
CA VAL A 101 -14.95 6.60 -6.08
C VAL A 101 -14.90 5.68 -7.31
N LEU A 102 -15.57 4.52 -7.27
CA LEU A 102 -15.63 3.60 -8.42
C LEU A 102 -16.46 4.17 -9.57
N ILE A 103 -17.55 4.88 -9.28
CA ILE A 103 -18.40 5.56 -10.27
C ILE A 103 -17.68 6.77 -10.86
N ASP A 104 -17.07 7.59 -9.99
CA ASP A 104 -16.43 8.85 -10.38
C ASP A 104 -15.07 8.62 -11.07
N VAL A 105 -14.45 7.46 -10.84
CA VAL A 105 -13.15 7.11 -11.43
C VAL A 105 -13.28 5.80 -12.22
N PRO A 106 -13.70 5.88 -13.51
CA PRO A 106 -13.89 4.72 -14.38
C PRO A 106 -12.66 3.83 -14.50
N ARG A 107 -11.47 4.40 -14.28
CA ARG A 107 -10.19 3.67 -14.33
C ARG A 107 -9.94 2.78 -13.12
N ILE A 108 -10.59 3.06 -12.00
CA ILE A 108 -10.60 2.15 -10.84
C ILE A 108 -11.67 1.08 -11.05
N ALA A 109 -12.84 1.42 -11.64
CA ALA A 109 -13.84 0.42 -12.01
C ALA A 109 -13.32 -0.59 -13.04
N GLU A 110 -12.62 -0.12 -14.08
CA GLU A 110 -12.00 -0.96 -15.11
C GLU A 110 -10.92 -1.89 -14.52
N LEU A 111 -10.26 -1.49 -13.43
CA LEU A 111 -9.30 -2.31 -12.69
C LEU A 111 -9.99 -3.41 -11.86
N VAL A 112 -11.28 -3.27 -11.56
CA VAL A 112 -12.09 -4.22 -10.77
C VAL A 112 -12.84 -5.21 -11.69
N GLU A 113 -13.18 -4.83 -12.92
CA GLU A 113 -13.97 -5.65 -13.86
C GLU A 113 -13.20 -6.80 -14.53
N SER A 114 -11.86 -6.79 -14.55
CA SER A 114 -11.05 -7.82 -15.22
C SER A 114 -11.05 -9.20 -14.54
N CYS A 115 -11.68 -9.33 -13.36
CA CYS A 115 -11.61 -10.51 -12.48
C CYS A 115 -12.49 -11.72 -12.86
N ALA A 116 -13.21 -11.68 -13.98
CA ALA A 116 -14.49 -12.39 -14.07
C ALA A 116 -14.48 -13.85 -14.57
N CYS A 117 -13.42 -14.38 -15.19
CA CYS A 117 -13.67 -15.44 -16.19
C CYS A 117 -13.98 -16.87 -15.69
N LEU A 118 -13.72 -17.24 -14.43
CA LEU A 118 -14.14 -18.55 -13.87
C LEU A 118 -15.60 -18.64 -13.41
N LEU A 119 -16.35 -17.53 -13.44
CA LEU A 119 -17.75 -17.49 -13.05
C LEU A 119 -18.65 -17.99 -14.20
N ASP A 120 -19.63 -18.83 -13.88
CA ASP A 120 -20.67 -19.23 -14.84
C ASP A 120 -21.33 -17.97 -15.42
N LYS A 121 -21.82 -18.05 -16.67
CA LYS A 121 -22.32 -16.84 -17.37
C LYS A 121 -23.41 -16.11 -16.57
N ASP A 122 -24.16 -16.86 -15.77
CA ASP A 122 -25.22 -16.37 -14.90
C ASP A 122 -24.64 -15.62 -13.68
N THR A 123 -23.60 -16.15 -13.03
CA THR A 123 -22.96 -15.52 -11.87
C THR A 123 -22.24 -14.20 -12.23
N LYS A 124 -21.74 -14.09 -13.47
CA LYS A 124 -21.21 -12.80 -14.00
C LYS A 124 -22.30 -11.73 -14.10
N GLN A 125 -23.50 -12.11 -14.55
CA GLN A 125 -24.62 -11.18 -14.64
C GLN A 125 -25.12 -10.78 -13.25
N GLU A 126 -25.15 -11.72 -12.30
CA GLU A 126 -25.54 -11.43 -10.92
C GLU A 126 -24.54 -10.50 -10.21
N LEU A 127 -23.24 -10.61 -10.51
CA LEU A 127 -22.22 -9.67 -10.05
C LEU A 127 -22.45 -8.26 -10.62
N GLN A 128 -22.73 -8.15 -11.94
CA GLN A 128 -23.03 -6.87 -12.58
C GLN A 128 -24.31 -6.22 -12.05
N LEU A 129 -25.29 -7.05 -11.64
CA LEU A 129 -26.52 -6.61 -11.01
C LEU A 129 -26.35 -6.28 -9.51
N GLY A 130 -25.16 -6.50 -8.94
CA GLY A 130 -24.84 -6.23 -7.54
C GLY A 130 -25.53 -7.17 -6.55
N ILE A 131 -25.97 -8.34 -7.02
CA ILE A 131 -26.65 -9.37 -6.21
C ILE A 131 -25.63 -10.13 -5.37
N HIS A 132 -24.46 -10.42 -5.96
CA HIS A 132 -23.33 -11.05 -5.29
C HIS A 132 -22.21 -10.03 -5.05
N THR A 133 -21.61 -10.11 -3.87
CA THR A 133 -20.43 -9.34 -3.48
C THR A 133 -19.19 -10.23 -3.48
N PHE A 134 -18.00 -9.62 -3.45
CA PHE A 134 -16.74 -10.35 -3.39
C PHE A 134 -16.65 -11.30 -2.17
N ASP A 135 -17.24 -10.90 -1.04
CA ASP A 135 -17.33 -11.73 0.16
C ASP A 135 -18.20 -12.98 -0.04
N ASP A 136 -19.20 -12.91 -0.92
CA ASP A 136 -20.03 -14.07 -1.26
C ASP A 136 -19.21 -15.08 -2.08
N PHE A 137 -18.35 -14.62 -2.99
CA PHE A 137 -17.43 -15.50 -3.72
C PHE A 137 -16.36 -16.16 -2.83
N LEU A 138 -15.92 -15.48 -1.78
CA LEU A 138 -15.08 -16.08 -0.73
C LEU A 138 -15.84 -17.17 0.04
N ARG A 139 -17.12 -16.96 0.35
CA ARG A 139 -17.96 -17.93 1.06
C ARG A 139 -18.32 -19.14 0.21
N ASP A 140 -18.56 -18.91 -1.08
CA ASP A 140 -18.88 -19.95 -2.06
C ASP A 140 -17.63 -20.74 -2.49
N GLY A 141 -16.44 -20.32 -2.05
CA GLY A 141 -15.17 -20.98 -2.34
C GLY A 141 -14.68 -20.78 -3.79
N LEU A 142 -15.18 -19.75 -4.47
CA LEU A 142 -14.80 -19.38 -5.83
C LEU A 142 -13.51 -18.56 -5.85
N VAL A 143 -13.24 -17.83 -4.77
CA VAL A 143 -12.00 -17.06 -4.56
C VAL A 143 -11.32 -17.55 -3.29
N GLU A 144 -10.01 -17.76 -3.35
CA GLU A 144 -9.19 -18.20 -2.24
C GLU A 144 -8.02 -17.25 -2.02
N TYR A 145 -7.72 -16.95 -0.75
CA TYR A 145 -6.50 -16.24 -0.37
C TYR A 145 -5.37 -17.24 -0.21
N LEU A 146 -4.35 -17.14 -1.06
CA LEU A 146 -3.15 -17.95 -0.99
C LEU A 146 -2.06 -17.26 -0.15
N ASP A 147 -1.49 -17.98 0.82
CA ASP A 147 -0.23 -17.57 1.48
C ASP A 147 0.99 -18.04 0.67
N VAL A 148 2.15 -17.41 0.90
CA VAL A 148 3.44 -17.70 0.25
C VAL A 148 3.84 -19.19 0.35
N ASN A 149 3.42 -19.87 1.41
CA ASN A 149 3.72 -21.31 1.57
C ASN A 149 2.84 -22.20 0.68
N GLU A 150 1.60 -21.79 0.42
CA GLU A 150 0.64 -22.50 -0.40
C GLU A 150 0.90 -22.24 -1.88
N GLU A 151 1.35 -21.02 -2.23
CA GLU A 151 1.84 -20.67 -3.57
C GLU A 151 2.90 -21.67 -4.10
N ASN A 152 3.79 -22.17 -3.23
CA ASN A 152 4.80 -23.16 -3.64
C ASN A 152 4.23 -24.50 -4.12
N LYS A 153 2.96 -24.79 -3.80
CA LYS A 153 2.24 -26.01 -4.21
C LYS A 153 1.13 -25.71 -5.21
N ALA A 154 0.79 -24.45 -5.43
CA ALA A 154 -0.22 -24.03 -6.37
C ALA A 154 0.38 -23.91 -7.78
N LEU A 155 -0.37 -24.37 -8.77
CA LEU A 155 -0.13 -24.04 -10.17
C LEU A 155 -1.15 -22.97 -10.57
N ILE A 156 -0.65 -21.76 -10.82
CA ILE A 156 -1.45 -20.57 -11.16
C ILE A 156 -1.33 -20.30 -12.67
N ALA A 157 -2.46 -20.32 -13.38
CA ALA A 157 -2.50 -19.94 -14.79
C ALA A 157 -2.66 -18.42 -14.95
N LEU A 158 -1.96 -17.81 -15.91
CA LEU A 158 -2.05 -16.36 -16.19
C LEU A 158 -3.30 -15.98 -17.01
N TYR A 159 -3.71 -16.87 -17.91
CA TYR A 159 -4.85 -16.69 -18.78
C TYR A 159 -5.62 -18.01 -18.87
N GLU A 160 -6.89 -17.91 -19.25
CA GLU A 160 -7.68 -19.07 -19.58
C GLU A 160 -7.03 -19.80 -20.74
N CYS A 161 -6.84 -21.11 -20.60
CA CYS A 161 -6.34 -21.93 -21.69
C CYS A 161 -7.43 -22.01 -22.77
N GLU A 162 -7.24 -21.29 -23.88
CA GLU A 162 -8.08 -21.44 -25.06
C GLU A 162 -7.99 -22.87 -25.60
N ASN A 163 -9.11 -23.40 -26.08
CA ASN A 163 -9.28 -24.78 -26.51
C ASN A 163 -8.51 -25.07 -27.82
N ASP A 164 -7.19 -25.15 -27.74
CA ASP A 164 -6.37 -25.64 -28.86
C ASP A 164 -6.10 -27.14 -28.69
N THR A 165 -6.88 -27.89 -29.47
CA THR A 165 -6.61 -29.19 -30.12
C THR A 165 -5.73 -30.24 -29.41
N ASP A 166 -6.39 -31.35 -29.08
CA ASP A 166 -5.95 -32.76 -29.08
C ASP A 166 -4.88 -33.29 -28.09
N ASP A 167 -4.21 -32.47 -27.28
CA ASP A 167 -3.34 -32.95 -26.17
C ASP A 167 -3.68 -32.32 -24.79
N SER A 168 -4.79 -31.57 -24.74
CA SER A 168 -5.07 -30.56 -23.70
C SER A 168 -5.83 -31.06 -22.46
N GLU A 169 -6.41 -32.27 -22.49
CA GLU A 169 -7.13 -32.82 -21.33
C GLU A 169 -6.23 -33.07 -20.12
N LYS A 170 -4.97 -33.49 -20.34
CA LYS A 170 -4.01 -33.68 -19.24
C LYS A 170 -3.48 -32.37 -18.65
N LYS A 171 -3.46 -31.29 -19.44
CA LYS A 171 -2.87 -30.01 -19.03
C LYS A 171 -3.82 -29.16 -18.19
N LYS A 172 -5.14 -29.36 -18.35
CA LYS A 172 -6.17 -28.67 -17.56
C LYS A 172 -6.31 -29.24 -16.14
N CYS A 173 -5.95 -30.51 -15.93
CA CYS A 173 -6.10 -31.19 -14.64
C CYS A 173 -5.09 -30.78 -13.56
N ASP A 174 -3.94 -30.20 -13.93
CA ASP A 174 -2.89 -29.83 -12.96
C ASP A 174 -2.96 -28.37 -12.50
N ILE A 175 -3.74 -27.52 -13.19
CA ILE A 175 -3.89 -26.10 -12.84
C ILE A 175 -4.84 -26.00 -11.64
N THR A 176 -4.35 -25.42 -10.55
CA THR A 176 -5.09 -25.29 -9.29
C THR A 176 -5.85 -23.97 -9.19
N HIS A 177 -5.26 -22.90 -9.72
CA HIS A 177 -5.75 -21.52 -9.58
C HIS A 177 -5.52 -20.76 -10.87
N ILE A 178 -6.23 -19.65 -11.04
CA ILE A 178 -6.01 -18.69 -12.13
C ILE A 178 -5.75 -17.33 -11.53
N GLU A 179 -4.89 -16.55 -12.18
CA GLU A 179 -4.69 -15.15 -11.86
C GLU A 179 -5.95 -14.36 -12.24
N ILE A 180 -6.31 -13.41 -11.37
CA ILE A 180 -7.52 -12.60 -11.55
C ILE A 180 -7.35 -11.65 -12.74
N GLU A 181 -6.20 -10.96 -12.79
CA GLU A 181 -5.75 -10.22 -13.95
C GLU A 181 -4.24 -9.98 -13.84
N PRO A 182 -3.41 -10.39 -14.82
CA PRO A 182 -1.95 -10.23 -14.76
C PRO A 182 -1.45 -8.80 -14.53
N LEU A 183 -2.19 -7.78 -14.94
CA LEU A 183 -1.85 -6.37 -14.69
C LEU A 183 -1.91 -5.99 -13.19
N THR A 184 -2.62 -6.73 -12.35
CA THR A 184 -2.70 -6.48 -10.90
C THR A 184 -1.37 -6.70 -10.17
N LEU A 185 -0.41 -7.38 -10.81
CA LEU A 185 0.97 -7.48 -10.34
C LEU A 185 1.67 -6.10 -10.24
N LEU A 186 1.22 -5.13 -11.05
CA LEU A 186 1.80 -3.79 -11.07
C LEU A 186 1.16 -2.90 -10.00
N GLY A 187 2.00 -2.17 -9.26
CA GLY A 187 1.52 -1.15 -8.32
C GLY A 187 0.92 0.08 -9.02
N VAL A 188 0.24 0.93 -8.24
CA VAL A 188 -0.49 2.13 -8.73
C VAL A 188 0.32 2.99 -9.71
N CYS A 189 1.58 3.33 -9.38
CA CYS A 189 2.39 4.18 -10.26
C CYS A 189 2.77 3.50 -11.59
N ALA A 190 2.93 2.18 -11.60
CA ALA A 190 3.25 1.41 -12.79
C ALA A 190 2.02 1.18 -13.68
N GLY A 191 0.83 1.05 -13.07
CA GLY A 191 -0.45 0.98 -13.80
C GLY A 191 -0.85 2.27 -14.53
N LEU A 192 -0.25 3.42 -14.16
CA LEU A 192 -0.45 4.68 -14.87
C LEU A 192 0.34 4.76 -16.19
N ILE A 193 1.33 3.89 -16.38
CA ILE A 193 2.16 3.87 -17.58
C ILE A 193 1.35 3.19 -18.69
N PRO A 194 1.07 3.88 -19.82
CA PRO A 194 0.40 3.24 -20.93
C PRO A 194 1.33 2.19 -21.55
N TYR A 195 0.80 0.98 -21.80
CA TYR A 195 1.53 -0.12 -22.42
C TYR A 195 2.92 -0.38 -21.80
N PRO A 196 3.00 -0.71 -20.49
CA PRO A 196 4.28 -0.84 -19.80
C PRO A 196 5.13 -2.00 -20.35
N HIS A 197 4.50 -3.01 -20.94
CA HIS A 197 5.14 -4.16 -21.60
C HIS A 197 5.85 -3.79 -22.92
N HIS A 198 5.48 -2.67 -23.56
CA HIS A 198 6.14 -2.18 -24.77
C HIS A 198 7.31 -1.23 -24.47
N ASN A 199 7.60 -0.96 -23.19
CA ASN A 199 8.66 -0.06 -22.76
C ASN A 199 9.75 -0.79 -21.98
N GLN A 200 10.96 -0.26 -22.05
CA GLN A 200 12.09 -0.84 -21.32
C GLN A 200 11.87 -0.70 -19.81
N SER A 201 12.11 -1.78 -19.07
CA SER A 201 12.00 -1.83 -17.59
C SER A 201 12.58 -0.59 -16.87
N PRO A 202 13.83 -0.13 -17.14
CA PRO A 202 14.37 1.05 -16.46
C PRO A 202 13.56 2.33 -16.74
N ARG A 203 12.98 2.49 -17.94
CA ARG A 203 12.12 3.65 -18.25
C ARG A 203 10.81 3.62 -17.49
N ASN A 204 10.23 2.43 -17.31
CA ASN A 204 9.05 2.28 -16.46
C ASN A 204 9.36 2.69 -15.02
N THR A 205 10.51 2.27 -14.48
CA THR A 205 10.94 2.66 -13.13
C THR A 205 11.14 4.17 -13.00
N TYR A 206 11.77 4.83 -13.99
CA TYR A 206 11.91 6.29 -13.98
C TYR A 206 10.57 6.99 -14.03
N GLN A 207 9.64 6.54 -14.87
CA GLN A 207 8.32 7.15 -14.96
C GLN A 207 7.51 7.02 -13.66
N CYS A 208 7.59 5.87 -12.98
CA CYS A 208 7.01 5.71 -11.65
C CYS A 208 7.56 6.72 -10.64
N ALA A 209 8.87 7.02 -10.70
CA ALA A 209 9.50 8.01 -9.83
C ALA A 209 9.10 9.45 -10.21
N MET A 210 9.06 9.76 -11.51
CA MET A 210 8.67 11.06 -12.04
C MET A 210 7.19 11.38 -11.77
N GLY A 211 6.31 10.37 -11.82
CA GLY A 211 4.89 10.52 -11.52
C GLY A 211 4.62 11.04 -10.10
N LYS A 212 5.52 10.74 -9.14
CA LYS A 212 5.42 11.27 -7.76
C LYS A 212 5.68 12.78 -7.66
N GLN A 213 6.23 13.40 -8.70
CA GLN A 213 6.49 14.84 -8.78
C GLN A 213 5.40 15.58 -9.57
N ALA A 214 4.35 14.89 -10.03
CA ALA A 214 3.28 15.51 -10.78
C ALA A 214 2.55 16.57 -9.92
N MET A 215 2.35 17.75 -10.50
CA MET A 215 1.48 18.78 -9.94
C MET A 215 0.06 18.55 -10.47
N GLY A 216 -0.94 18.79 -9.62
CA GLY A 216 -2.32 18.59 -10.02
C GLY A 216 -3.28 18.90 -8.89
N ASN A 217 -4.55 18.60 -9.15
CA ASN A 217 -5.58 18.73 -8.14
C ASN A 217 -5.53 17.54 -7.19
N ILE A 218 -5.45 17.82 -5.90
CA ILE A 218 -5.32 16.78 -4.87
C ILE A 218 -6.70 16.33 -4.42
N ALA A 219 -7.64 17.26 -4.25
CA ALA A 219 -9.01 16.99 -3.80
C ALA A 219 -9.94 18.15 -4.15
N TYR A 220 -11.25 17.91 -4.30
CA TYR A 220 -12.22 18.94 -4.67
C TYR A 220 -12.34 20.07 -3.64
N ASN A 221 -12.31 19.72 -2.35
CA ASN A 221 -12.42 20.68 -1.24
C ASN A 221 -11.21 21.63 -1.09
N GLN A 222 -10.18 21.48 -1.92
CA GLN A 222 -8.95 22.27 -1.85
C GLN A 222 -9.14 23.76 -2.14
N VAL A 223 -10.19 24.12 -2.89
CA VAL A 223 -10.46 25.50 -3.31
C VAL A 223 -11.03 26.34 -2.16
N ASN A 224 -11.81 25.72 -1.27
CA ASN A 224 -12.60 26.43 -0.25
C ASN A 224 -11.95 26.49 1.13
N TYR A 225 -11.03 25.58 1.46
CA TYR A 225 -10.54 25.39 2.84
C TYR A 225 -9.01 25.34 2.99
N ARG A 226 -8.24 26.03 2.15
CA ARG A 226 -6.76 25.96 2.21
C ARG A 226 -6.06 27.26 2.63
N TYR A 227 -5.22 27.14 3.67
CA TYR A 227 -4.25 28.13 4.17
C TYR A 227 -2.78 27.72 3.90
N ASN A 228 -2.52 26.85 2.91
CA ASN A 228 -1.17 26.35 2.57
C ASN A 228 -0.79 26.64 1.11
N PHE A 229 0.48 26.96 0.86
CA PHE A 229 1.06 27.11 -0.48
C PHE A 229 0.91 25.81 -1.27
N SER A 230 0.03 25.81 -2.27
CA SER A 230 -0.32 24.64 -3.07
C SER A 230 -0.05 24.94 -4.54
N ASN A 231 0.65 24.04 -5.23
CA ASN A 231 0.84 24.12 -6.67
C ASN A 231 -0.39 23.52 -7.36
N ILE A 232 -1.34 24.37 -7.68
CA ILE A 232 -2.57 23.99 -8.39
C ILE A 232 -2.32 24.21 -9.88
N LEU A 233 -2.65 23.19 -10.67
CA LEU A 233 -2.61 23.30 -12.12
C LEU A 233 -3.92 23.95 -12.59
N ILE A 234 -3.81 25.16 -13.12
CA ILE A 234 -4.93 25.95 -13.68
C ILE A 234 -4.86 25.78 -15.20
N TYR A 235 -5.98 25.38 -15.80
CA TYR A 235 -6.15 25.18 -17.24
C TYR A 235 -7.05 26.24 -17.84
#